data_AF-A0A0T7G282-F1
#
_entry.id   AF-A0A0T7G282-F1
#
_cell.length_a   1.000
_cell.length_b   1.000
_cell.length_c   1.000
_cell.angle_alpha   90.00
_cell.angle_beta   90.00
_cell.angle_gamma   90.00
#
_symmetry.space_group_name_H-M   'P 1'
#
loop_
_entity.id
_entity.type
_entity.pdbx_description
1 polymer ?
#
loop_
_entity_poly.entity_id
_entity_poly.type
_entity_poly.pdbx_seq_one_letter_code
_entity_poly.pdbx_strand_id
1 'polypeptide(L)'
;MLYFIIKALHILSDFLLIGGMLINAFVIGMVPPTIRTGVISALRKYDRTVTTAALGGAWLFGLWLAFGYGFYTSGWFGFKFLIVLMLSALHGMQGAWMRRMEADPHLDPPAFVRAGLPIVLGSVVVIVALAVIKPF
;
A
#
# COMPACT_ATOMS: atom_id res chain seq x y z
N MET A 1 -9.22 25.60 -6.76
CA MET A 1 -7.97 25.03 -7.33
C MET A 1 -7.26 24.09 -6.35
N LEU A 2 -7.05 24.51 -5.10
CA LEU A 2 -6.37 23.68 -4.08
C LEU A 2 -6.95 22.27 -3.93
N TYR A 3 -8.28 22.11 -3.90
CA TYR A 3 -8.95 20.80 -3.86
C TYR A 3 -8.44 19.83 -4.93
N PHE A 4 -8.38 20.28 -6.20
CA PHE A 4 -7.96 19.44 -7.31
C PHE A 4 -6.48 19.06 -7.22
N ILE A 5 -5.64 19.97 -6.71
CA ILE A 5 -4.22 19.71 -6.49
C ILE A 5 -4.04 18.64 -5.41
N ILE A 6 -4.68 18.79 -4.25
CA ILE A 6 -4.59 17.80 -3.16
C ILE A 6 -5.15 16.46 -3.62
N LYS A 7 -6.28 16.45 -4.35
CA LYS A 7 -6.84 15.24 -4.92
C LYS A 7 -5.88 14.55 -5.90
N ALA A 8 -5.21 15.31 -6.77
CA ALA A 8 -4.21 14.76 -7.68
C ALA A 8 -3.02 14.16 -6.94
N LEU A 9 -2.50 14.86 -5.92
CA LEU A 9 -1.40 14.38 -5.08
C LEU A 9 -1.78 13.11 -4.29
N HIS A 10 -3.01 13.04 -3.78
CA HIS A 10 -3.53 11.84 -3.11
C HIS A 10 -3.56 10.65 -4.07
N ILE A 11 -4.13 10.84 -5.26
CA ILE A 11 -4.20 9.79 -6.29
C ILE A 11 -2.80 9.34 -6.73
N LEU A 12 -1.87 10.27 -6.97
CA LEU A 12 -0.48 9.93 -7.30
C LEU A 12 0.17 9.08 -6.20
N SER A 13 -0.05 9.45 -4.94
CA SER A 13 0.46 8.72 -3.78
C SER A 13 -0.13 7.30 -3.74
N ASP A 14 -1.43 7.16 -3.97
CA ASP A 14 -2.10 5.85 -4.00
C ASP A 14 -1.51 4.94 -5.10
N PHE A 15 -1.29 5.46 -6.32
CA PHE A 15 -0.69 4.68 -7.41
C PHE A 15 0.74 4.21 -7.10
N LEU A 16 1.59 5.09 -6.57
CA LEU A 16 2.96 4.74 -6.19
C LEU A 16 3.00 3.73 -5.04
N LEU A 17 2.08 3.86 -4.08
CA LEU A 17 1.92 2.92 -2.97
C LEU A 17 1.52 1.53 -3.49
N ILE A 18 0.46 1.46 -4.31
CA ILE A 18 -0.04 0.20 -4.89
C ILE A 18 1.07 -0.48 -5.70
N GLY A 19 1.74 0.25 -6.60
CA GLY A 19 2.83 -0.29 -7.40
C GLY A 19 3.96 -0.86 -6.54
N GLY A 20 4.40 -0.13 -5.53
CA GLY A 20 5.42 -0.60 -4.59
C GLY A 20 5.01 -1.85 -3.81
N MET A 21 3.79 -1.87 -3.26
CA MET A 21 3.27 -3.02 -2.52
C MET A 21 3.10 -4.28 -3.39
N LEU A 22 2.73 -4.13 -4.67
CA LEU A 22 2.65 -5.23 -5.62
C LEU A 22 4.04 -5.79 -5.94
N ILE A 23 5.04 -4.94 -6.15
CA ILE A 23 6.43 -5.40 -6.35
C ILE A 23 6.94 -6.10 -5.09
N ASN A 24 6.67 -5.56 -3.90
CA ASN A 24 7.02 -6.21 -2.64
C ASN A 24 6.37 -7.60 -2.51
N ALA A 25 5.06 -7.69 -2.80
CA ALA A 25 4.33 -8.95 -2.76
C ALA A 25 4.89 -9.98 -3.75
N PHE A 26 5.26 -9.53 -4.96
CA PHE A 26 5.89 -10.37 -5.97
C PHE A 26 7.25 -10.91 -5.48
N VAL A 27 8.12 -10.05 -4.95
CA VAL A 27 9.44 -10.48 -4.43
C VAL A 27 9.29 -11.44 -3.27
N ILE A 28 8.35 -11.19 -2.36
CA ILE A 28 8.10 -12.06 -1.21
C ILE A 28 7.53 -13.42 -1.65
N GLY A 29 6.57 -13.44 -2.57
CA GLY A 29 5.80 -14.65 -2.89
C GLY A 29 6.32 -15.48 -4.04
N MET A 30 7.07 -14.89 -4.98
CA MET A 30 7.37 -15.51 -6.28
C MET A 30 8.85 -15.56 -6.63
N VAL A 31 9.71 -14.74 -6.00
CA VAL A 31 11.14 -14.78 -6.29
C VAL A 31 11.81 -15.93 -5.54
N PRO A 32 12.53 -16.83 -6.23
CA PRO A 32 13.14 -18.01 -5.62
C PRO A 32 14.34 -17.65 -4.74
N PRO A 33 14.64 -18.45 -3.69
CA PRO A 33 15.71 -18.16 -2.73
C PRO A 33 17.08 -17.88 -3.36
N THR A 34 17.40 -18.50 -4.50
CA THR A 34 18.68 -18.40 -5.20
C THR A 34 19.06 -16.98 -5.64
N ILE A 35 18.08 -16.13 -5.95
CA ILE A 35 18.29 -14.72 -6.37
C ILE A 35 17.65 -13.71 -5.42
N ARG A 36 16.86 -14.20 -4.45
CA ARG A 36 16.00 -13.41 -3.57
C ARG A 36 16.76 -12.33 -2.80
N THR A 37 17.92 -12.65 -2.21
CA THR A 37 18.71 -11.70 -1.41
C THR A 37 19.13 -10.48 -2.22
N GLY A 38 19.67 -10.67 -3.44
CA GLY A 38 20.09 -9.56 -4.31
C GLY A 38 18.92 -8.70 -4.75
N VAL A 39 17.79 -9.32 -5.13
CA VAL A 39 16.56 -8.62 -5.52
C VAL A 39 16.00 -7.80 -4.36
N ILE A 40 15.92 -8.39 -3.15
CA ILE A 40 15.45 -7.69 -1.95
C ILE A 40 16.35 -6.49 -1.62
N SER A 41 17.68 -6.66 -1.68
CA SER A 41 18.61 -5.57 -1.35
C SER A 41 18.40 -4.34 -2.25
N ALA A 42 18.20 -4.57 -3.55
CA ALA A 42 17.88 -3.51 -4.51
C ALA A 42 16.50 -2.89 -4.23
N LEU A 43 15.48 -3.71 -4.00
CA LEU A 43 14.10 -3.27 -3.81
C LEU A 43 13.90 -2.48 -2.51
N ARG A 44 14.55 -2.87 -1.41
CA ARG A 44 14.37 -2.22 -0.11
C ARG A 44 14.74 -0.74 -0.11
N LYS A 45 15.70 -0.33 -0.95
CA LYS A 45 16.04 1.09 -1.11
C LYS A 45 14.87 1.85 -1.73
N TYR A 46 14.31 1.32 -2.81
CA TYR A 46 13.14 1.88 -3.49
C TYR A 46 11.91 1.90 -2.57
N ASP A 47 11.62 0.82 -1.85
CA ASP A 47 10.50 0.73 -0.91
C ASP A 47 10.57 1.80 0.20
N ARG A 48 11.78 2.06 0.73
CA ARG A 48 12.00 3.10 1.74
C ARG A 48 11.86 4.52 1.20
N THR A 49 12.29 4.79 -0.04
CA THR A 49 12.30 6.15 -0.58
C THR A 49 11.02 6.51 -1.32
N VAL A 50 10.41 5.56 -2.03
CA VAL A 50 9.24 5.80 -2.89
C VAL A 50 7.97 5.28 -2.23
N THR A 51 7.90 3.99 -1.89
CA THR A 51 6.65 3.39 -1.39
C THR A 51 6.28 3.91 0.00
N THR A 52 7.25 4.05 0.90
CA THR A 52 7.02 4.66 2.23
C THR A 52 6.63 6.14 2.12
N ALA A 53 7.26 6.90 1.21
CA ALA A 53 6.90 8.30 0.98
C ALA A 53 5.49 8.42 0.39
N ALA A 54 5.13 7.52 -0.53
CA ALA A 54 3.79 7.42 -1.10
C ALA A 54 2.76 7.05 -0.03
N LEU A 55 3.06 6.16 0.90
CA LEU A 55 2.19 5.89 2.06
C LEU A 55 1.96 7.15 2.89
N GLY A 56 3.04 7.89 3.19
CA GLY A 56 2.95 9.17 3.89
C GLY A 56 2.08 10.19 3.14
N GLY A 57 2.23 10.27 1.81
CA GLY A 57 1.39 11.11 0.95
C GLY A 57 -0.08 10.67 0.94
N ALA A 58 -0.35 9.38 0.85
CA ALA A 58 -1.72 8.84 0.88
C ALA A 58 -2.44 9.21 2.18
N TRP A 59 -1.75 9.10 3.32
CA TRP A 59 -2.26 9.55 4.61
C TRP A 59 -2.42 11.07 4.69
N LEU A 60 -1.39 11.83 4.36
CA LEU A 60 -1.40 13.29 4.47
C LEU A 60 -2.52 13.91 3.61
N PHE A 61 -2.54 13.59 2.32
CA PHE A 61 -3.52 14.16 1.40
C PHE A 61 -4.91 13.55 1.60
N GLY A 62 -5.00 12.26 1.96
CA GLY A 62 -6.28 11.60 2.25
C GLY A 62 -6.97 12.20 3.47
N LEU A 63 -6.24 12.41 4.57
CA LEU A 63 -6.78 13.07 5.77
C LEU A 63 -7.12 14.54 5.51
N TRP A 64 -6.30 15.25 4.74
CA TRP A 64 -6.62 16.62 4.34
C TRP A 64 -7.94 16.66 3.58
N LEU A 65 -8.13 15.78 2.59
CA LEU A 65 -9.39 15.71 1.86
C LEU A 65 -10.58 15.34 2.77
N ALA A 66 -10.38 14.41 3.70
CA ALA A 66 -11.41 13.93 4.60
C ALA A 66 -11.95 15.04 5.50
N PHE A 67 -11.07 15.75 6.19
CA PHE A 67 -11.46 16.77 7.17
C PHE A 67 -11.68 18.15 6.52
N GLY A 68 -10.86 18.51 5.54
CA GLY A 68 -10.95 19.81 4.87
C GLY A 68 -12.17 19.97 3.97
N TYR A 69 -12.79 18.87 3.53
CA TYR A 69 -13.97 18.88 2.65
C TYR A 69 -15.15 18.06 3.19
N GLY A 70 -15.10 17.66 4.48
CA GLY A 70 -16.26 17.07 5.18
C GLY A 70 -16.62 15.63 4.80
N PHE A 71 -15.73 14.87 4.15
CA PHE A 71 -16.01 13.48 3.81
C PHE A 71 -15.94 12.51 5.00
N TYR A 72 -15.36 12.93 6.12
CA TYR A 72 -15.13 12.08 7.30
C TYR A 72 -16.41 11.49 7.92
N THR A 73 -17.58 12.10 7.69
CA THR A 73 -18.87 11.61 8.19
C THR A 73 -19.56 10.61 7.27
N SER A 74 -19.07 10.45 6.03
CA SER A 74 -19.66 9.52 5.07
C SER A 74 -19.22 8.08 5.34
N GLY A 75 -20.15 7.13 5.24
CA GLY A 75 -19.79 5.75 5.57
C GLY A 75 -18.86 5.12 4.52
N TRP A 76 -18.99 5.47 3.24
CA TRP A 76 -18.03 5.01 2.20
C TRP A 76 -16.60 5.41 2.55
N PHE A 77 -16.40 6.59 3.15
CA PHE A 77 -15.09 7.03 3.61
C PHE A 77 -14.60 6.17 4.77
N GLY A 78 -15.43 5.93 5.78
CA GLY A 78 -15.08 5.09 6.93
C GLY A 78 -14.63 3.68 6.51
N PHE A 79 -15.34 3.07 5.55
CA PHE A 79 -14.94 1.76 5.05
C PHE A 79 -13.64 1.82 4.22
N LYS A 80 -13.50 2.81 3.32
CA LYS A 80 -12.23 3.03 2.59
C LYS A 80 -11.06 3.22 3.57
N PHE A 81 -11.27 3.98 4.64
CA PHE A 81 -10.26 4.28 5.65
C PHE A 81 -9.78 3.02 6.37
N LEU A 82 -10.69 2.12 6.74
CA LEU A 82 -10.34 0.82 7.33
C LEU A 82 -9.45 0.00 6.38
N ILE A 83 -9.75 -0.03 5.08
CA ILE A 83 -8.94 -0.75 4.09
C ILE A 83 -7.55 -0.13 3.98
N VAL A 84 -7.44 1.20 3.96
CA VAL A 84 -6.14 1.90 3.92
C VAL A 84 -5.30 1.61 5.17
N LEU A 85 -5.93 1.54 6.35
CA LEU A 85 -5.26 1.09 7.58
C LEU A 85 -4.70 -0.33 7.43
N MET A 86 -5.48 -1.26 6.90
CA MET A 86 -5.03 -2.65 6.66
C MET A 86 -3.88 -2.71 5.64
N LEU A 87 -3.95 -1.95 4.55
CA LEU A 87 -2.87 -1.86 3.56
C LEU A 87 -1.60 -1.25 4.16
N SER A 88 -1.74 -0.25 5.04
CA SER A 88 -0.60 0.35 5.77
C SER A 88 0.10 -0.69 6.64
N ALA A 89 -0.68 -1.51 7.38
CA ALA A 89 -0.14 -2.60 8.18
C ALA A 89 0.53 -3.67 7.31
N LEU A 90 -0.09 -4.04 6.19
CA LEU A 90 0.48 -4.98 5.22
C LEU A 90 1.82 -4.47 4.66
N HIS A 91 1.92 -3.19 4.27
CA HIS A 91 3.16 -2.60 3.77
C HIS A 91 4.28 -2.67 4.81
N GLY A 92 3.98 -2.31 6.07
CA GLY A 92 4.94 -2.43 7.18
C GLY A 92 5.41 -3.88 7.39
N MET A 93 4.50 -4.85 7.31
CA MET A 93 4.83 -6.27 7.42
C MET A 93 5.66 -6.77 6.22
N GLN A 94 5.35 -6.36 5.00
CA GLN A 94 6.15 -6.67 3.81
C GLN A 94 7.59 -6.14 4.00
N GLY A 95 7.75 -4.90 4.45
CA GLY A 95 9.06 -4.32 4.75
C GLY A 95 9.82 -5.06 5.86
N ALA A 96 9.13 -5.60 6.86
CA ALA A 96 9.74 -6.42 7.90
C ALA A 96 10.18 -7.80 7.38
N TRP A 97 9.34 -8.46 6.57
CA TRP A 97 9.65 -9.76 6.00
C TRP A 97 10.73 -9.71 4.93
N MET A 98 10.76 -8.67 4.10
CA MET A 98 11.89 -8.44 3.20
C MET A 98 13.22 -8.40 3.96
N ARG A 99 13.30 -7.71 5.11
CA ARG A 99 14.53 -7.70 5.94
C ARG A 99 14.92 -9.09 6.44
N ARG A 100 13.94 -9.88 6.89
CA ARG A 100 14.18 -11.24 7.40
C ARG A 100 14.64 -12.17 6.26
N MET A 101 13.98 -12.08 5.11
CA MET A 101 14.26 -12.89 3.92
C MET A 101 15.57 -12.48 3.22
N GLU A 102 16.06 -11.26 3.42
CA GLU A 102 17.40 -10.88 2.98
C GLU A 102 18.48 -11.56 3.83
N ALA A 103 18.25 -11.65 5.15
CA ALA A 103 19.17 -12.31 6.09
C ALA A 103 19.13 -13.84 5.96
N ASP A 104 17.95 -14.40 5.72
CA ASP A 104 17.74 -15.83 5.44
C ASP A 104 16.72 -16.01 4.29
N PRO A 105 17.17 -16.27 3.05
CA PRO A 105 16.30 -16.34 1.88
C PRO A 105 15.37 -17.55 1.87
N HIS A 106 15.52 -18.52 2.78
CA HIS A 106 14.66 -19.69 2.87
C HIS A 106 13.47 -19.50 3.82
N LEU A 107 13.37 -18.36 4.51
CA LEU A 107 12.23 -18.07 5.37
C LEU A 107 10.93 -17.84 4.59
N ASP A 108 9.85 -18.35 5.16
CA ASP A 108 8.49 -18.14 4.68
C ASP A 108 7.72 -17.15 5.58
N PRO A 109 7.02 -16.18 4.98
CA PRO A 109 6.22 -15.23 5.73
C PRO A 109 4.84 -15.81 6.12
N PRO A 110 4.15 -15.21 7.11
CA PRO A 110 2.79 -15.53 7.49
C PRO A 110 1.83 -15.43 6.31
N ALA A 111 0.73 -16.18 6.37
CA ALA A 111 -0.25 -16.28 5.30
C ALA A 111 -0.75 -14.91 4.81
N PHE A 112 -0.97 -13.95 5.71
CA PHE A 112 -1.42 -12.60 5.35
C PHE A 112 -0.41 -11.83 4.48
N VAL A 113 0.88 -11.92 4.80
CA VAL A 113 1.95 -11.25 4.03
C VAL A 113 2.18 -11.98 2.70
N ARG A 114 2.12 -13.31 2.71
CA ARG A 114 2.20 -14.15 1.51
C ARG A 114 1.04 -13.86 0.54
N ALA A 115 -0.15 -13.61 1.05
CA ALA A 115 -1.33 -13.22 0.28
C ALA A 115 -1.34 -11.73 -0.11
N GLY A 116 -0.22 -11.01 0.01
CA GLY A 116 -0.18 -9.57 -0.25
C GLY A 116 -0.67 -9.16 -1.64
N LEU A 117 -0.35 -9.94 -2.68
CA LEU A 117 -0.75 -9.64 -4.07
C LEU A 117 -2.28 -9.60 -4.24
N PRO A 118 -3.04 -10.68 -3.94
CA PRO A 118 -4.50 -10.64 -4.04
C PRO A 118 -5.14 -9.66 -3.04
N ILE A 119 -4.56 -9.46 -1.85
CA ILE A 119 -5.08 -8.48 -0.87
C ILE A 119 -4.99 -7.06 -1.44
N VAL A 120 -3.85 -6.66 -2.01
CA VAL A 120 -3.66 -5.33 -2.60
C VAL A 120 -4.60 -5.12 -3.77
N LEU A 121 -4.66 -6.06 -4.72
CA LEU A 121 -5.54 -5.94 -5.90
C LEU A 121 -7.02 -5.89 -5.52
N GLY A 122 -7.47 -6.78 -4.64
CA GLY A 122 -8.85 -6.76 -4.14
C GLY A 122 -9.20 -5.47 -3.42
N SER A 123 -8.27 -4.95 -2.61
CA SER A 123 -8.45 -3.67 -1.91
C SER A 123 -8.62 -2.51 -2.89
N VAL A 124 -7.83 -2.47 -3.97
CA VAL A 124 -7.96 -1.43 -5.02
C VAL A 124 -9.35 -1.46 -5.65
N VAL A 125 -9.85 -2.64 -6.02
CA VAL A 125 -11.20 -2.78 -6.60
C VAL A 125 -12.26 -2.22 -5.65
N VAL A 126 -12.21 -2.62 -4.38
CA VAL A 126 -13.19 -2.16 -3.37
C VAL A 126 -13.06 -0.65 -3.13
N ILE A 127 -11.85 -0.12 -3.00
CA ILE A 127 -11.61 1.31 -2.79
C ILE A 127 -12.16 2.14 -3.96
N VAL A 128 -11.92 1.71 -5.20
CA VAL A 128 -12.42 2.40 -6.39
C VAL A 128 -13.95 2.37 -6.43
N ALA A 129 -14.56 1.20 -6.15
CA ALA A 129 -16.01 1.06 -6.09
C ALA A 129 -16.61 2.01 -5.03
N LEU A 130 -16.03 2.07 -3.82
CA LEU A 130 -16.47 2.98 -2.76
C LEU A 130 -16.34 4.45 -3.18
N ALA A 131 -15.24 4.82 -3.83
CA ALA A 131 -14.97 6.21 -4.22
C ALA A 131 -15.87 6.71 -5.36
N VAL A 132 -16.27 5.82 -6.28
CA VAL A 132 -17.08 6.15 -7.46
C VAL A 132 -18.57 6.02 -7.16
N ILE A 133 -18.99 4.89 -6.60
CA ILE A 133 -20.41 4.55 -6.39
C ILE A 133 -20.96 5.27 -5.15
N LYS A 134 -20.14 5.45 -4.12
CA LYS A 134 -20.51 6.09 -2.83
C LYS A 134 -21.84 5.56 -2.28
N PRO A 135 -21.95 4.25 -2.02
CA PRO A 135 -23.23 3.61 -1.75
C PRO A 135 -23.93 4.04 -0.44
N PHE A 136 -23.24 4.73 0.47
CA PHE A 136 -23.74 5.19 1.77
C PHE A 136 -22.85 6.29 2.38
#